data_AF-A0A935ARY7-F1
#
_entry.id   AF-A0A935ARY7-F1
#
_cell.length_a   1.000
_cell.length_b   1.000
_cell.length_c   1.000
_cell.angle_alpha   90.00
_cell.angle_beta   90.00
_cell.angle_gamma   90.00
#
_symmetry.space_group_name_H-M   'P 1'
#
loop_
_entity.id
_entity.type
_entity.pdbx_description
1 polymer ?
#
loop_
_entity_poly.entity_id
_entity_poly.type
_entity_poly.pdbx_seq_one_letter_code
_entity_poly.pdbx_strand_id
1 'polypeptide(L)'
;MKSSLKLLYLIFGVFCINSLYGQTLDEETGFLYVKAEYLYETGRYDEAISQYNQVITKDPGYKDALIHRGWAKYAMAAYKGAKTDAVESINLKGINAEAAALLGRSFAQMGNEAAAINSLTAAIALDNKNASYYEWRAGVYEGDDQLLKACHDYEAAMNHGSASAEVKARNLCGSKPKPKAEDTEVTSTPNTTTTSDNQNPNELGENEVLSQGTKEPETTPTPNSNQTTNTQTETQTSSEGESVVRVVDDSEPVVENDNLPKNDDTVNSLKIDEELVVQIYGQELGKRKITEVPSILILADENGKVTINFCVNKEGIVTSAEFNGSMSTIAKKSLVSLALRKAKEFEFAKGKYDSQCGMMAFIIEPS
;
A
#
# COMPACT_ATOMS: atom_id res chain seq x y z
N MET A 1 -31.48 1.20 -53.17
CA MET A 1 -32.04 1.93 -52.00
C MET A 1 -32.88 1.08 -51.05
N LYS A 2 -33.82 0.23 -51.49
CA LYS A 2 -34.66 -0.56 -50.55
C LYS A 2 -33.90 -1.63 -49.74
N SER A 3 -32.82 -2.19 -50.28
CA SER A 3 -32.02 -3.23 -49.61
C SER A 3 -31.09 -2.65 -48.52
N SER A 4 -30.48 -1.49 -48.75
CA SER A 4 -29.63 -0.79 -47.78
C SER A 4 -30.42 -0.25 -46.58
N LEU A 5 -31.68 0.12 -46.77
CA LEU A 5 -32.56 0.58 -45.69
C LEU A 5 -32.97 -0.56 -44.74
N LYS A 6 -33.20 -1.79 -45.26
CA LYS A 6 -33.48 -2.97 -44.43
C LYS A 6 -32.29 -3.39 -43.58
N LEU A 7 -31.06 -3.26 -44.10
CA LEU A 7 -29.84 -3.56 -43.35
C LEU A 7 -29.62 -2.58 -42.19
N LEU A 8 -29.94 -1.30 -42.41
CA LEU A 8 -29.85 -0.26 -41.37
C LEU A 8 -30.83 -0.53 -40.21
N TYR A 9 -32.07 -0.92 -40.50
CA TYR A 9 -33.04 -1.31 -39.46
C TYR A 9 -32.63 -2.56 -38.69
N LEU A 10 -31.95 -3.50 -39.34
CA LEU A 10 -31.47 -4.73 -38.69
C LEU A 10 -30.30 -4.43 -37.74
N ILE A 11 -29.37 -3.57 -38.14
CA ILE A 11 -28.26 -3.10 -37.29
C ILE A 11 -28.78 -2.25 -36.13
N PHE A 12 -29.73 -1.34 -36.38
CA PHE A 12 -30.34 -0.52 -35.33
C PHE A 12 -31.17 -1.37 -34.35
N GLY A 13 -31.89 -2.38 -34.84
CA GLY A 13 -32.61 -3.35 -34.02
C GLY A 13 -31.68 -4.16 -33.11
N VAL A 14 -30.57 -4.70 -33.65
CA VAL A 14 -29.56 -5.43 -32.85
C VAL A 14 -28.90 -4.49 -31.83
N PHE A 15 -28.61 -3.24 -32.20
CA PHE A 15 -28.02 -2.25 -31.29
C PHE A 15 -28.98 -1.87 -30.15
N CYS A 16 -30.27 -1.64 -30.45
CA CYS A 16 -31.29 -1.37 -29.44
C CYS A 16 -31.54 -2.56 -28.51
N ILE A 17 -31.59 -3.78 -29.06
CA ILE A 17 -31.78 -5.00 -28.27
C ILE A 17 -30.58 -5.21 -27.31
N ASN A 18 -29.35 -5.03 -27.79
CA ASN A 18 -28.15 -5.12 -26.94
C ASN A 18 -28.12 -4.02 -25.86
N SER A 19 -28.59 -2.81 -26.17
CA SER A 19 -28.65 -1.70 -25.21
C SER A 19 -29.70 -1.93 -24.11
N LEU A 20 -30.82 -2.58 -24.43
CA LEU A 20 -31.83 -2.98 -23.42
C LEU A 20 -31.33 -4.12 -22.51
N TYR A 21 -30.60 -5.10 -23.06
CA TYR A 21 -30.01 -6.18 -22.26
C TYR A 21 -28.92 -5.69 -21.29
N GLY A 22 -28.15 -4.65 -21.66
CA GLY A 22 -27.16 -4.06 -20.76
C GLY A 22 -27.77 -3.33 -19.56
N GLN A 23 -28.86 -2.59 -19.77
CA GLN A 23 -29.52 -1.83 -18.69
C GLN A 23 -30.25 -2.73 -17.68
N THR A 24 -30.87 -3.81 -18.14
CA THR A 24 -31.61 -4.74 -17.28
C THR A 24 -30.71 -5.60 -16.40
N LEU A 25 -29.48 -5.91 -16.86
CA LEU A 25 -28.50 -6.67 -16.09
C LEU A 25 -27.95 -5.87 -14.89
N ASP A 26 -27.74 -4.56 -15.07
CA ASP A 26 -27.23 -3.66 -14.03
C ASP A 26 -28.25 -3.47 -12.89
N GLU A 27 -29.53 -3.30 -13.23
CA GLU A 27 -30.61 -3.11 -12.23
C GLU A 27 -30.85 -4.36 -11.36
N GLU A 28 -30.84 -5.56 -11.96
CA GLU A 28 -31.00 -6.82 -11.21
C GLU A 28 -29.81 -7.08 -10.27
N THR A 29 -28.59 -6.81 -10.75
CA THR A 29 -27.36 -7.01 -9.97
C THR A 29 -27.29 -6.03 -8.79
N GLY A 30 -27.65 -4.76 -9.02
CA GLY A 30 -27.78 -3.76 -7.96
C GLY A 30 -28.81 -4.16 -6.90
N PHE A 31 -29.99 -4.67 -7.30
CA PHE A 31 -31.00 -5.14 -6.36
C PHE A 31 -30.52 -6.32 -5.50
N LEU A 32 -29.85 -7.30 -6.11
CA LEU A 32 -29.27 -8.43 -5.38
C LEU A 32 -28.23 -7.98 -4.35
N TYR A 33 -27.41 -7.01 -4.72
CA TYR A 33 -26.38 -6.44 -3.85
C TYR A 33 -26.97 -5.70 -2.65
N VAL A 34 -27.93 -4.80 -2.87
CA VAL A 34 -28.62 -4.08 -1.78
C VAL A 34 -29.35 -5.04 -0.85
N LYS A 35 -29.97 -6.09 -1.40
CA LYS A 35 -30.58 -7.15 -0.59
C LYS A 35 -29.54 -7.88 0.25
N ALA A 36 -28.37 -8.17 -0.30
CA ALA A 36 -27.27 -8.81 0.43
C ALA A 36 -26.78 -7.93 1.59
N GLU A 37 -26.63 -6.62 1.37
CA GLU A 37 -26.26 -5.66 2.42
C GLU A 37 -27.31 -5.64 3.54
N TYR A 38 -28.60 -5.55 3.20
CA TYR A 38 -29.67 -5.62 4.20
C TYR A 38 -29.63 -6.92 5.03
N LEU A 39 -29.37 -8.06 4.39
CA LEU A 39 -29.22 -9.34 5.08
C LEU A 39 -27.99 -9.35 5.99
N TYR A 40 -26.87 -8.77 5.55
CA TYR A 40 -25.66 -8.63 6.35
C TYR A 40 -25.90 -7.75 7.60
N GLU A 41 -26.49 -6.57 7.42
CA GLU A 41 -26.80 -5.63 8.51
C GLU A 41 -27.79 -6.20 9.53
N THR A 42 -28.66 -7.12 9.08
CA THR A 42 -29.61 -7.83 9.95
C THR A 42 -29.07 -9.14 10.52
N GLY A 43 -27.77 -9.44 10.31
CA GLY A 43 -27.08 -10.60 10.88
C GLY A 43 -27.35 -11.93 10.17
N ARG A 44 -28.06 -11.91 9.03
CA ARG A 44 -28.38 -13.10 8.21
C ARG A 44 -27.26 -13.38 7.22
N TYR A 45 -26.08 -13.68 7.76
CA TYR A 45 -24.83 -13.72 7.00
C TYR A 45 -24.78 -14.82 5.93
N ASP A 46 -25.36 -15.99 6.19
CA ASP A 46 -25.46 -17.09 5.23
C ASP A 46 -26.30 -16.72 4.01
N GLU A 47 -27.43 -16.06 4.24
CA GLU A 47 -28.29 -15.55 3.18
C GLU A 47 -27.64 -14.39 2.42
N ALA A 48 -26.94 -13.49 3.12
CA ALA A 48 -26.15 -12.43 2.51
C ALA A 48 -25.08 -13.01 1.57
N ILE A 49 -24.31 -14.01 2.01
CA ILE A 49 -23.32 -14.72 1.19
C ILE A 49 -23.97 -15.32 -0.06
N SER A 50 -25.16 -15.92 0.08
CA SER A 50 -25.91 -16.47 -1.05
C SER A 50 -26.31 -15.39 -2.07
N GLN A 51 -26.71 -14.20 -1.62
CA GLN A 51 -27.00 -13.09 -2.53
C GLN A 51 -25.73 -12.53 -3.17
N TYR A 52 -24.64 -12.33 -2.42
CA TYR A 52 -23.36 -11.89 -2.99
C TYR A 52 -22.81 -12.88 -4.03
N ASN A 53 -22.98 -14.18 -3.82
CA ASN A 53 -22.60 -15.19 -4.82
C ASN A 53 -23.34 -14.99 -6.16
N GLN A 54 -24.62 -14.64 -6.10
CA GLN A 54 -25.39 -14.34 -7.31
C GLN A 54 -24.90 -13.07 -8.00
N VAL A 55 -24.57 -12.03 -7.23
CA VAL A 55 -23.95 -10.79 -7.75
C VAL A 55 -22.65 -11.12 -8.48
N ILE A 56 -21.73 -11.84 -7.85
CA ILE A 56 -20.43 -12.21 -8.43
C ILE A 56 -20.59 -13.13 -9.65
N THR A 57 -21.61 -13.99 -9.67
CA THR A 57 -21.89 -14.85 -10.83
C THR A 57 -22.38 -14.04 -12.03
N LYS A 58 -23.18 -13.00 -11.80
CA LYS A 58 -23.71 -12.12 -12.86
C LYS A 58 -22.67 -11.12 -13.34
N ASP A 59 -21.93 -10.51 -12.41
CA ASP A 59 -20.83 -9.61 -12.69
C ASP A 59 -19.58 -10.01 -11.88
N PRO A 60 -18.67 -10.79 -12.48
CA PRO A 60 -17.40 -11.16 -11.87
C PRO A 60 -16.49 -9.96 -11.55
N GLY A 61 -16.76 -8.78 -12.11
CA GLY A 61 -16.04 -7.53 -11.84
C GLY A 61 -16.55 -6.73 -10.64
N TYR A 62 -17.63 -7.19 -9.99
CA TYR A 62 -18.29 -6.51 -8.86
C TYR A 62 -17.52 -6.70 -7.55
N LYS A 63 -16.38 -6.03 -7.44
CA LYS A 63 -15.42 -6.16 -6.32
C LYS A 63 -16.01 -5.90 -4.92
N ASP A 64 -16.98 -5.00 -4.78
CA ASP A 64 -17.54 -4.66 -3.48
C ASP A 64 -18.37 -5.83 -2.93
N ALA A 65 -18.94 -6.65 -3.82
CA ALA A 65 -19.61 -7.90 -3.45
C ALA A 65 -18.64 -8.95 -2.91
N LEU A 66 -17.39 -9.01 -3.41
CA LEU A 66 -16.35 -9.87 -2.85
C LEU A 66 -15.98 -9.44 -1.43
N ILE A 67 -15.73 -8.14 -1.22
CA ILE A 67 -15.35 -7.61 0.09
C ILE A 67 -16.47 -7.86 1.11
N HIS A 68 -17.71 -7.54 0.76
CA HIS A 68 -18.84 -7.72 1.67
C HIS A 68 -19.21 -9.20 1.88
N ARG A 69 -19.06 -10.07 0.87
CA ARG A 69 -19.13 -11.52 1.08
C ARG A 69 -18.05 -11.99 2.05
N GLY A 70 -16.84 -11.44 1.92
CA GLY A 70 -15.72 -11.72 2.80
C GLY A 70 -16.01 -11.29 4.24
N TRP A 71 -16.59 -10.11 4.45
CA TRP A 71 -17.06 -9.67 5.78
C TRP A 71 -18.16 -10.56 6.35
N ALA A 72 -19.13 -10.97 5.53
CA ALA A 72 -20.16 -11.91 5.95
C ALA A 72 -19.56 -13.27 6.37
N LYS A 73 -18.59 -13.79 5.61
CA LYS A 73 -17.82 -15.00 5.97
C LYS A 73 -17.04 -14.79 7.25
N TYR A 74 -16.39 -13.64 7.43
CA TYR A 74 -15.66 -13.30 8.65
C TYR A 74 -16.59 -13.31 9.88
N ALA A 75 -17.79 -12.73 9.77
CA ALA A 75 -18.78 -12.73 10.84
C ALA A 75 -19.26 -14.15 11.21
N MET A 76 -19.24 -15.09 10.25
CA MET A 76 -19.49 -16.51 10.47
C MET A 76 -18.25 -17.31 10.91
N ALA A 77 -17.16 -16.65 11.28
CA ALA A 77 -15.87 -17.26 11.61
C ALA A 77 -15.22 -18.09 10.47
N ALA A 78 -15.67 -17.91 9.22
CA ALA A 78 -15.08 -18.55 8.04
C ALA A 78 -13.87 -17.76 7.52
N TYR A 79 -12.85 -17.60 8.37
CA TYR A 79 -11.72 -16.68 8.15
C TYR A 79 -10.89 -16.99 6.91
N LYS A 80 -10.66 -18.28 6.59
CA LYS A 80 -9.97 -18.66 5.34
C LYS A 80 -10.75 -18.22 4.09
N GLY A 81 -12.09 -18.32 4.15
CA GLY A 81 -12.96 -17.86 3.08
C GLY A 81 -12.98 -16.34 2.96
N ALA A 82 -12.94 -15.62 4.09
CA ALA A 82 -12.82 -14.17 4.13
C ALA A 82 -11.47 -13.68 3.57
N LYS A 83 -10.36 -14.34 3.94
CA LYS A 83 -9.02 -14.14 3.35
C LYS A 83 -9.08 -14.25 1.84
N THR A 84 -9.68 -15.35 1.35
CA THR A 84 -9.77 -15.64 -0.10
C THR A 84 -10.51 -14.53 -0.84
N ASP A 85 -11.66 -14.09 -0.33
CA ASP A 85 -12.45 -13.02 -0.94
C ASP A 85 -11.72 -11.67 -0.94
N ALA A 86 -10.98 -11.35 0.13
CA ALA A 86 -10.16 -10.15 0.19
C ALA A 86 -9.05 -10.16 -0.88
N VAL A 87 -8.34 -11.28 -1.02
CA VAL A 87 -7.28 -11.45 -2.03
C VAL A 87 -7.85 -11.36 -3.45
N GLU A 88 -8.99 -12.02 -3.71
CA GLU A 88 -9.66 -11.96 -5.01
C GLU A 88 -10.05 -10.52 -5.38
N SER A 89 -10.60 -9.76 -4.43
CA SER A 89 -10.94 -8.35 -4.63
C SER A 89 -9.71 -7.49 -4.95
N ILE A 90 -8.59 -7.72 -4.24
CA ILE A 90 -7.33 -7.00 -4.49
C ILE A 90 -6.74 -7.36 -5.85
N ASN A 91 -6.83 -8.62 -6.28
CA ASN A 91 -6.35 -9.06 -7.59
C ASN A 91 -7.15 -8.43 -8.73
N LEU A 92 -8.45 -8.17 -8.54
CA LEU A 92 -9.31 -7.57 -9.57
C LEU A 92 -9.11 -6.07 -9.77
N LYS A 93 -9.01 -5.27 -8.69
CA LYS A 93 -8.97 -3.78 -8.80
C LYS A 93 -7.84 -3.11 -8.03
N GLY A 94 -6.89 -3.88 -7.51
CA GLY A 94 -5.81 -3.38 -6.69
C GLY A 94 -6.21 -3.20 -5.22
N ILE A 95 -5.22 -2.89 -4.39
CA ILE A 95 -5.38 -2.77 -2.95
C ILE A 95 -6.22 -1.55 -2.58
N ASN A 96 -7.21 -1.74 -1.71
CA ASN A 96 -7.96 -0.67 -1.06
C ASN A 96 -8.00 -0.91 0.46
N ALA A 97 -8.36 0.13 1.22
CA ALA A 97 -8.27 0.08 2.68
C ALA A 97 -9.13 -1.03 3.29
N GLU A 98 -10.35 -1.21 2.79
CA GLU A 98 -11.30 -2.17 3.33
C GLU A 98 -10.88 -3.63 3.06
N ALA A 99 -10.42 -3.93 1.84
CA ALA A 99 -9.91 -5.25 1.49
C ALA A 99 -8.64 -5.59 2.30
N ALA A 100 -7.73 -4.62 2.47
CA ALA A 100 -6.55 -4.79 3.31
C ALA A 100 -6.94 -5.03 4.79
N ALA A 101 -7.97 -4.35 5.29
CA ALA A 101 -8.43 -4.52 6.65
C ALA A 101 -9.13 -5.86 6.88
N LEU A 102 -9.99 -6.29 5.95
CA LEU A 102 -10.60 -7.62 5.96
C LEU A 102 -9.52 -8.71 5.95
N LEU A 103 -8.49 -8.55 5.12
CA LEU A 103 -7.36 -9.47 5.06
C LEU A 103 -6.63 -9.53 6.41
N GLY A 104 -6.31 -8.37 6.98
CA GLY A 104 -5.61 -8.29 8.26
C GLY A 104 -6.40 -8.87 9.43
N ARG A 105 -7.70 -8.61 9.50
CA ARG A 105 -8.56 -9.24 10.51
C ARG A 105 -8.64 -10.75 10.30
N SER A 106 -8.75 -11.21 9.06
CA SER A 106 -8.81 -12.65 8.75
C SER A 106 -7.54 -13.35 9.22
N PHE A 107 -6.37 -12.76 8.97
CA PHE A 107 -5.09 -13.27 9.48
C PHE A 107 -5.02 -13.29 11.00
N ALA A 108 -5.49 -12.23 11.68
CA ALA A 108 -5.50 -12.18 13.14
C ALA A 108 -6.28 -13.36 13.74
N GLN A 109 -7.45 -13.67 13.19
CA GLN A 109 -8.28 -14.79 13.65
C GLN A 109 -7.70 -16.16 13.28
N MET A 110 -6.84 -16.21 12.28
CA MET A 110 -6.08 -17.41 11.91
C MET A 110 -4.79 -17.57 12.75
N GLY A 111 -4.49 -16.64 13.66
CA GLY A 111 -3.28 -16.66 14.49
C GLY A 111 -2.01 -16.18 13.79
N ASN A 112 -2.15 -15.58 12.60
CA ASN A 112 -1.02 -15.02 11.86
C ASN A 112 -0.90 -13.51 12.16
N GLU A 113 -0.37 -13.20 13.33
CA GLU A 113 -0.32 -11.85 13.88
C GLU A 113 0.54 -10.90 13.04
N ALA A 114 1.68 -11.37 12.52
CA ALA A 114 2.56 -10.56 11.69
C ALA A 114 1.87 -10.15 10.37
N ALA A 115 1.19 -11.08 9.69
CA ALA A 115 0.40 -10.79 8.50
C ALA A 115 -0.77 -9.83 8.79
N ALA A 116 -1.40 -10.01 9.95
CA ALA A 116 -2.49 -9.16 10.40
C ALA A 116 -2.03 -7.71 10.59
N ILE A 117 -0.93 -7.51 11.32
CA ILE A 117 -0.31 -6.20 11.55
C ILE A 117 0.06 -5.54 10.21
N ASN A 118 0.69 -6.29 9.31
CA ASN A 118 1.09 -5.75 8.00
C ASN A 118 -0.11 -5.30 7.17
N SER A 119 -1.15 -6.12 7.10
CA SER A 119 -2.36 -5.84 6.32
C SER A 119 -3.16 -4.68 6.92
N LEU A 120 -3.30 -4.61 8.25
CA LEU A 120 -3.96 -3.50 8.93
C LEU A 120 -3.14 -2.20 8.83
N THR A 121 -1.82 -2.29 8.80
CA THR A 121 -0.96 -1.12 8.52
C THR A 121 -1.15 -0.60 7.11
N ALA A 122 -1.28 -1.50 6.12
CA ALA A 122 -1.63 -1.11 4.76
C ALA A 122 -3.02 -0.44 4.70
N ALA A 123 -4.01 -0.97 5.44
CA ALA A 123 -5.33 -0.35 5.55
C ALA A 123 -5.27 1.08 6.12
N ILE A 124 -4.54 1.28 7.22
CA ILE A 124 -4.32 2.60 7.84
C ILE A 124 -3.60 3.56 6.90
N ALA A 125 -2.63 3.08 6.11
CA ALA A 125 -1.94 3.91 5.15
C ALA A 125 -2.85 4.38 4.00
N LEU A 126 -3.86 3.59 3.64
CA LEU A 126 -4.83 3.89 2.58
C LEU A 126 -5.98 4.76 3.07
N ASP A 127 -6.41 4.59 4.32
CA ASP A 127 -7.39 5.45 4.99
C ASP A 127 -7.04 5.59 6.47
N ASN A 128 -6.34 6.68 6.77
CA ASN A 128 -5.83 7.00 8.10
C ASN A 128 -6.87 7.66 9.00
N LYS A 129 -8.12 7.85 8.56
CA LYS A 129 -9.17 8.46 9.38
C LYS A 129 -10.12 7.43 9.97
N ASN A 130 -10.08 6.19 9.51
CA ASN A 130 -10.92 5.13 10.02
C ASN A 130 -10.38 4.59 11.35
N ALA A 131 -11.04 4.97 12.45
CA ALA A 131 -10.66 4.54 13.80
C ALA A 131 -10.61 3.00 13.95
N SER A 132 -11.46 2.27 13.21
CA SER A 132 -11.56 0.80 13.34
C SER A 132 -10.25 0.11 12.96
N TYR A 133 -9.51 0.62 11.97
CA TYR A 133 -8.28 -0.03 11.51
C TYR A 133 -7.18 0.05 12.59
N TYR A 134 -7.11 1.18 13.29
CA TYR A 134 -6.23 1.34 14.45
C TYR A 134 -6.68 0.43 15.59
N GLU A 135 -7.98 0.36 15.92
CA GLU A 135 -8.47 -0.57 16.97
C GLU A 135 -8.17 -2.03 16.67
N TRP A 136 -8.36 -2.45 15.43
CA TRP A 136 -8.08 -3.82 15.02
C TRP A 136 -6.59 -4.13 15.13
N ARG A 137 -5.71 -3.20 14.72
CA ARG A 137 -4.26 -3.40 14.85
C ARG A 137 -3.81 -3.36 16.31
N ALA A 138 -4.38 -2.47 17.11
CA ALA A 138 -4.16 -2.41 18.55
C ALA A 138 -4.53 -3.74 19.23
N GLY A 139 -5.65 -4.35 18.84
CA GLY A 139 -6.07 -5.65 19.36
C GLY A 139 -5.08 -6.78 19.03
N VAL A 140 -4.46 -6.75 17.84
CA VAL A 140 -3.40 -7.71 17.49
C VAL A 140 -2.15 -7.45 18.32
N TYR A 141 -1.73 -6.19 18.48
CA TYR A 141 -0.59 -5.85 19.34
C TYR A 141 -0.83 -6.21 20.82
N GLU A 142 -2.05 -6.07 21.33
CA GLU A 142 -2.41 -6.46 22.70
C GLU A 142 -2.32 -7.98 22.87
N GLY A 143 -2.74 -8.76 21.86
CA GLY A 143 -2.59 -10.21 21.84
C GLY A 143 -1.14 -10.70 21.84
N ASP A 144 -0.26 -9.98 21.12
CA ASP A 144 1.18 -10.25 21.02
C ASP A 144 2.01 -9.54 22.13
N ASP A 145 1.36 -9.08 23.20
CA ASP A 145 1.99 -8.40 24.36
C ASP A 145 2.81 -7.13 24.02
N GLN A 146 2.60 -6.56 22.82
CA GLN A 146 3.20 -5.30 22.37
C GLN A 146 2.41 -4.09 22.89
N LEU A 147 2.23 -4.02 24.21
CA LEU A 147 1.31 -3.08 24.88
C LEU A 147 1.55 -1.60 24.54
N LEU A 148 2.81 -1.19 24.34
CA LEU A 148 3.14 0.19 23.96
C LEU A 148 2.63 0.52 22.54
N LYS A 149 2.72 -0.41 21.59
CA LYS A 149 2.20 -0.20 20.24
C LYS A 149 0.66 -0.22 20.24
N ALA A 150 0.07 -1.15 20.98
CA ALA A 150 -1.38 -1.19 21.18
C ALA A 150 -1.91 0.12 21.77
N CYS A 151 -1.21 0.65 22.77
CA CYS A 151 -1.49 1.93 23.39
C CYS A 151 -1.56 3.08 22.37
N HIS A 152 -0.51 3.23 21.55
CA HIS A 152 -0.47 4.28 20.52
C HIS A 152 -1.61 4.14 19.49
N ASP A 153 -1.94 2.93 19.08
CA ASP A 153 -3.04 2.71 18.15
C ASP A 153 -4.41 2.99 18.78
N TYR A 154 -4.62 2.65 20.06
CA TYR A 154 -5.84 3.03 20.76
C TYR A 154 -5.98 4.55 20.92
N GLU A 155 -4.89 5.27 21.18
CA GLU A 155 -4.91 6.74 21.18
C GLU A 155 -5.24 7.31 19.80
N ALA A 156 -4.66 6.75 18.74
CA ALA A 156 -4.98 7.14 17.36
C ALA A 156 -6.46 6.91 17.05
N ALA A 157 -6.99 5.72 17.34
CA ALA A 157 -8.40 5.40 17.16
C ALA A 157 -9.33 6.33 17.97
N MET A 158 -8.98 6.64 19.22
CA MET A 158 -9.71 7.60 20.06
C MET A 158 -9.75 8.98 19.40
N ASN A 159 -8.61 9.45 18.87
CA ASN A 159 -8.54 10.74 18.17
C ASN A 159 -9.38 10.77 16.88
N HIS A 160 -9.67 9.60 16.30
CA HIS A 160 -10.58 9.42 15.17
C HIS A 160 -12.03 9.09 15.58
N GLY A 161 -12.38 9.24 16.86
CA GLY A 161 -13.76 9.20 17.35
C GLY A 161 -14.23 7.86 17.89
N SER A 162 -13.36 6.86 18.06
CA SER A 162 -13.77 5.60 18.69
C SER A 162 -13.89 5.72 20.21
N ALA A 163 -15.13 5.61 20.71
CA ALA A 163 -15.41 5.55 22.14
C ALA A 163 -14.89 4.26 22.80
N SER A 164 -14.88 3.15 22.05
CA SER A 164 -14.29 1.89 22.51
C SER A 164 -12.78 2.04 22.74
N ALA A 165 -12.08 2.63 21.76
CA ALA A 165 -10.66 2.91 21.85
C ALA A 165 -10.32 3.88 22.99
N GLU A 166 -11.18 4.87 23.26
CA GLU A 166 -10.99 5.80 24.38
C GLU A 166 -10.88 5.06 25.73
N VAL A 167 -11.77 4.07 25.96
CA VAL A 167 -11.74 3.26 27.18
C VAL A 167 -10.45 2.45 27.25
N LYS A 168 -10.05 1.82 26.14
CA LYS A 168 -8.81 1.04 26.05
C LYS A 168 -7.56 1.90 26.24
N ALA A 169 -7.46 3.05 25.57
CA ALA A 169 -6.36 4.00 25.70
C ALA A 169 -6.23 4.51 27.14
N ARG A 170 -7.34 4.82 27.82
CA ARG A 170 -7.29 5.25 29.23
C ARG A 170 -6.72 4.15 30.14
N ASN A 171 -7.11 2.90 29.91
CA ASN A 171 -6.68 1.77 30.75
C ASN A 171 -5.22 1.36 30.50
N LEU A 172 -4.80 1.34 29.23
CA LEU A 172 -3.45 0.92 28.82
C LEU A 172 -2.41 2.04 28.93
N CYS A 173 -2.79 3.29 28.63
CA CYS A 173 -1.88 4.42 28.49
C CYS A 173 -2.06 5.52 29.56
N GLY A 174 -3.20 5.54 30.26
CA GLY A 174 -3.58 6.65 31.15
C GLY A 174 -4.10 7.89 30.42
N SER A 175 -4.42 7.78 29.14
CA SER A 175 -4.78 8.91 28.27
C SER A 175 -6.16 9.47 28.58
N LYS A 176 -6.33 10.79 28.39
CA LYS A 176 -7.61 11.49 28.55
C LYS A 176 -8.14 11.89 27.16
N PRO A 177 -9.46 11.85 26.93
CA PRO A 177 -10.04 12.28 25.66
C PRO A 177 -9.68 13.73 25.37
N LYS A 178 -9.30 14.00 24.12
CA LYS A 178 -9.12 15.38 23.64
C LYS A 178 -10.50 16.06 23.63
N PRO A 179 -10.63 17.32 24.08
CA PRO A 179 -11.90 18.03 23.96
C PRO A 179 -12.35 18.00 22.50
N LYS A 180 -13.58 17.54 22.24
CA LYS A 180 -14.17 17.60 20.89
C LYS A 180 -14.16 19.07 20.49
N ALA A 181 -13.57 19.39 19.34
CA ALA A 181 -13.69 20.74 18.79
C ALA A 181 -15.19 21.02 18.59
N GLU A 182 -15.72 22.00 19.31
CA GLU A 182 -17.09 22.46 19.11
C GLU A 182 -17.21 23.05 17.72
N ASP A 183 -17.96 22.38 16.84
CA ASP A 183 -18.50 22.99 15.65
C ASP A 183 -19.30 24.21 16.11
N THR A 184 -18.81 25.40 15.78
CA THR A 184 -19.41 26.66 16.22
C THR A 184 -20.65 26.92 15.36
N GLU A 185 -21.74 26.22 15.67
CA GLU A 185 -23.05 26.50 15.09
C GLU A 185 -23.62 27.74 15.79
N VAL A 186 -23.45 28.91 15.16
CA VAL A 186 -24.10 30.15 15.57
C VAL A 186 -25.59 30.04 15.22
N THR A 187 -26.35 29.35 16.05
CA THR A 187 -27.82 29.46 16.08
C THR A 187 -28.21 30.56 17.06
N SER A 188 -28.27 31.80 16.58
CA SER A 188 -28.99 32.86 17.26
C SER A 188 -30.48 32.74 16.92
N THR A 189 -31.26 32.13 17.81
CA THR A 189 -32.72 32.24 17.82
C THR A 189 -33.13 33.68 18.19
N PRO A 190 -34.01 34.37 17.45
CA PRO A 190 -34.53 35.68 17.87
C PRO A 190 -35.71 35.50 18.82
N ASN A 191 -35.61 36.09 20.01
CA ASN A 191 -36.74 36.29 20.92
C ASN A 191 -37.61 37.47 20.44
N THR A 192 -38.90 37.24 20.34
CA THR A 192 -39.95 38.20 19.97
C THR A 192 -40.47 38.96 21.18
N THR A 193 -40.34 40.28 21.20
CA THR A 193 -41.30 41.18 21.86
C THR A 193 -41.22 42.60 21.28
N THR A 194 -42.35 43.08 20.73
CA THR A 194 -42.87 44.49 20.70
C THR A 194 -41.93 45.60 20.21
N THR A 195 -42.25 46.49 19.27
CA THR A 195 -43.52 47.14 18.89
C THR A 195 -43.21 48.07 17.70
N SER A 196 -44.22 48.34 16.87
CA SER A 196 -44.40 49.56 16.06
C SER A 196 -43.29 50.01 15.10
N ASP A 197 -43.50 49.86 13.79
CA ASP A 197 -44.11 50.90 12.95
C ASP A 197 -43.78 50.70 11.46
N ASN A 198 -44.85 50.81 10.66
CA ASN A 198 -44.96 51.39 9.32
C ASN A 198 -44.03 51.02 8.14
N GLN A 199 -44.74 50.76 7.03
CA GLN A 199 -44.44 51.06 5.62
C GLN A 199 -43.73 50.03 4.73
N ASN A 200 -44.59 49.36 3.95
CA ASN A 200 -44.50 48.86 2.56
C ASN A 200 -43.81 49.85 1.56
N PRO A 201 -43.64 49.53 0.24
CA PRO A 201 -43.03 48.42 -0.53
C PRO A 201 -41.96 48.90 -1.56
N ASN A 202 -41.60 48.05 -2.54
CA ASN A 202 -40.90 48.28 -3.83
C ASN A 202 -39.36 48.31 -3.77
N GLU A 203 -38.55 47.91 -4.76
CA GLU A 203 -38.67 47.40 -6.14
C GLU A 203 -37.28 46.80 -6.47
N LEU A 204 -37.17 45.66 -7.17
CA LEU A 204 -36.73 45.55 -8.58
C LEU A 204 -35.56 46.45 -9.03
N GLY A 205 -34.55 45.84 -9.67
CA GLY A 205 -33.45 46.49 -10.40
C GLY A 205 -32.19 45.62 -10.38
N GLU A 206 -32.01 44.62 -11.25
CA GLU A 206 -31.55 44.70 -12.65
C GLU A 206 -30.18 45.35 -12.90
N ASN A 207 -29.34 44.58 -13.60
CA ASN A 207 -28.31 44.93 -14.60
C ASN A 207 -26.94 45.42 -14.08
N GLU A 208 -25.89 44.59 -14.21
CA GLU A 208 -24.99 44.41 -15.37
C GLU A 208 -23.75 45.34 -15.33
N VAL A 209 -22.67 44.83 -15.92
CA VAL A 209 -21.62 45.54 -16.68
C VAL A 209 -20.18 45.53 -16.10
N LEU A 210 -19.31 44.85 -16.88
CA LEU A 210 -17.85 45.03 -17.14
C LEU A 210 -16.85 44.90 -15.96
N SER A 211 -15.66 44.32 -16.13
CA SER A 211 -14.70 44.54 -17.21
C SER A 211 -13.69 43.38 -17.37
N GLN A 212 -13.21 43.27 -18.60
CA GLN A 212 -12.21 42.36 -19.16
C GLN A 212 -10.76 42.66 -18.73
N GLY A 213 -9.88 41.67 -19.01
CA GLY A 213 -8.48 41.86 -19.43
C GLY A 213 -7.45 41.27 -18.44
N THR A 214 -6.40 40.54 -18.81
CA THR A 214 -5.91 40.00 -20.10
C THR A 214 -4.79 38.99 -19.77
N LYS A 215 -4.54 38.06 -20.69
CA LYS A 215 -3.58 36.94 -20.67
C LYS A 215 -2.09 37.34 -20.70
N GLU A 216 -1.24 36.49 -20.08
CA GLU A 216 0.00 35.79 -20.56
C GLU A 216 1.08 36.57 -21.37
N PRO A 217 2.38 36.14 -21.40
CA PRO A 217 2.75 34.94 -22.16
C PRO A 217 4.01 34.13 -21.74
N GLU A 218 4.08 32.93 -22.32
CA GLU A 218 5.23 32.02 -22.60
C GLU A 218 6.46 32.76 -23.24
N THR A 219 7.71 32.30 -23.25
CA THR A 219 8.26 31.09 -23.92
C THR A 219 9.81 31.01 -23.73
N THR A 220 10.35 29.79 -23.74
CA THR A 220 11.75 29.32 -24.03
C THR A 220 12.30 29.79 -25.41
N PRO A 221 13.62 29.70 -25.81
CA PRO A 221 14.50 28.49 -25.80
C PRO A 221 16.07 28.66 -25.73
N THR A 222 16.77 27.50 -25.74
CA THR A 222 18.22 27.10 -25.80
C THR A 222 19.12 27.73 -26.91
N PRO A 223 20.42 27.34 -27.14
CA PRO A 223 21.58 26.86 -26.33
C PRO A 223 22.93 27.59 -26.69
N ASN A 224 24.07 27.31 -26.02
CA ASN A 224 25.39 27.48 -26.68
C ASN A 224 26.57 26.64 -26.12
N SER A 225 27.52 26.42 -27.03
CA SER A 225 28.72 25.56 -27.10
C SER A 225 29.99 26.11 -26.40
N ASN A 226 30.94 25.21 -26.08
CA ASN A 226 32.37 25.24 -26.51
C ASN A 226 33.08 23.94 -26.04
N GLN A 227 33.54 23.05 -26.97
CA GLN A 227 34.90 22.95 -27.55
C GLN A 227 35.98 22.69 -26.48
N THR A 228 36.94 21.74 -26.53
CA THR A 228 37.61 20.88 -27.55
C THR A 228 38.40 19.83 -26.70
N THR A 229 38.83 18.61 -27.08
CA THR A 229 39.74 18.22 -28.17
C THR A 229 39.88 16.67 -28.16
N ASN A 230 39.98 16.08 -29.34
CA ASN A 230 40.37 14.68 -29.59
C ASN A 230 41.84 14.41 -29.20
N THR A 231 42.18 13.15 -28.93
CA THR A 231 43.28 12.40 -29.60
C THR A 231 43.18 10.91 -29.23
N GLN A 232 42.86 10.07 -30.22
CA GLN A 232 43.28 8.67 -30.27
C GLN A 232 44.76 8.62 -30.67
N THR A 233 45.47 7.55 -30.32
CA THR A 233 46.21 6.70 -31.28
C THR A 233 47.42 5.96 -30.66
N GLU A 234 47.51 4.68 -31.05
CA GLU A 234 48.69 3.79 -31.22
C GLU A 234 49.36 3.03 -30.05
N THR A 235 49.08 1.71 -30.11
CA THR A 235 49.98 0.57 -29.91
C THR A 235 51.32 0.71 -30.66
N GLN A 236 52.43 0.30 -30.02
CA GLN A 236 53.55 -0.35 -30.72
C GLN A 236 54.37 -1.28 -29.79
N THR A 237 54.91 -2.31 -30.43
CA THR A 237 55.42 -3.59 -29.91
C THR A 237 56.96 -3.63 -29.87
N SER A 238 57.52 -4.71 -29.31
CA SER A 238 58.92 -5.24 -29.41
C SER A 238 59.94 -4.67 -28.40
N SER A 239 60.93 -5.39 -27.84
CA SER A 239 61.47 -6.78 -27.95
C SER A 239 62.48 -7.04 -26.81
N GLU A 240 62.52 -8.29 -26.35
CA GLU A 240 63.63 -9.14 -25.81
C GLU A 240 64.89 -8.54 -25.11
N GLY A 241 65.31 -9.17 -23.97
CA GLY A 241 66.70 -9.09 -23.47
C GLY A 241 66.95 -9.31 -21.96
N GLU A 242 66.91 -10.57 -21.52
CA GLU A 242 67.72 -11.24 -20.47
C GLU A 242 68.23 -10.54 -19.17
N SER A 243 67.64 -10.98 -18.05
CA SER A 243 68.20 -11.39 -16.73
C SER A 243 69.19 -10.50 -15.95
N VAL A 244 68.71 -9.89 -14.86
CA VAL A 244 69.45 -9.79 -13.59
C VAL A 244 68.48 -10.00 -12.41
N VAL A 245 68.71 -11.07 -11.66
CA VAL A 245 68.08 -11.35 -10.36
C VAL A 245 68.45 -10.26 -9.37
N ARG A 246 67.45 -9.51 -8.89
CA ARG A 246 67.51 -8.85 -7.59
C ARG A 246 66.27 -9.23 -6.81
N VAL A 247 66.49 -10.08 -5.81
CA VAL A 247 65.57 -10.29 -4.70
C VAL A 247 65.53 -8.96 -3.94
N VAL A 248 64.44 -8.22 -4.08
CA VAL A 248 64.03 -7.22 -3.09
C VAL A 248 62.65 -7.65 -2.65
N ASP A 249 62.66 -8.24 -1.47
CA ASP A 249 61.52 -8.40 -0.60
C ASP A 249 60.96 -7.01 -0.28
N ASP A 250 59.90 -6.62 -0.98
CA ASP A 250 59.00 -5.55 -0.55
C ASP A 250 57.63 -6.19 -0.38
N SER A 251 57.48 -7.06 0.63
CA SER A 251 56.19 -7.18 1.28
C SER A 251 55.86 -5.84 1.94
N GLU A 252 55.26 -4.93 1.17
CA GLU A 252 54.44 -3.89 1.76
C GLU A 252 53.44 -4.60 2.68
N PRO A 253 53.33 -4.19 3.96
CA PRO A 253 52.28 -4.73 4.79
C PRO A 253 50.97 -4.40 4.10
N VAL A 254 50.20 -5.43 3.71
CA VAL A 254 48.79 -5.27 3.37
C VAL A 254 48.17 -4.64 4.61
N VAL A 255 47.98 -3.32 4.56
CA VAL A 255 47.14 -2.62 5.52
C VAL A 255 45.76 -3.21 5.28
N GLU A 256 45.38 -4.22 6.06
CA GLU A 256 43.98 -4.61 6.17
C GLU A 256 43.25 -3.31 6.49
N ASN A 257 42.46 -2.84 5.53
CA ASN A 257 41.56 -1.74 5.78
C ASN A 257 40.54 -2.26 6.79
N ASP A 258 40.81 -2.05 8.08
CA ASP A 258 39.98 -2.45 9.22
C ASP A 258 38.53 -1.91 9.11
N ASN A 259 38.30 -0.99 8.17
CA ASN A 259 37.00 -0.38 7.89
C ASN A 259 36.30 -0.96 6.64
N LEU A 260 36.69 -2.14 6.15
CA LEU A 260 35.94 -2.88 5.13
C LEU A 260 35.25 -4.11 5.75
N PRO A 261 33.93 -4.28 5.59
CA PRO A 261 33.22 -5.43 6.15
C PRO A 261 33.66 -6.74 5.50
N LYS A 262 33.79 -7.79 6.31
CA LYS A 262 34.15 -9.14 5.84
C LYS A 262 33.03 -9.73 5.02
N ASN A 263 33.37 -10.42 3.93
CA ASN A 263 32.38 -11.20 3.20
C ASN A 263 31.97 -12.40 4.05
N ASP A 264 30.69 -12.49 4.40
CA ASP A 264 30.11 -13.37 5.41
C ASP A 264 28.75 -13.88 4.91
N ASP A 265 28.53 -15.18 4.99
CA ASP A 265 27.30 -15.87 4.56
C ASP A 265 26.25 -15.97 5.68
N THR A 266 26.40 -15.25 6.78
CA THR A 266 25.42 -15.26 7.87
C THR A 266 24.09 -14.71 7.38
N VAL A 267 23.02 -15.48 7.62
CA VAL A 267 21.66 -15.16 7.19
C VAL A 267 20.80 -14.78 8.38
N ASN A 268 20.11 -13.65 8.28
CA ASN A 268 18.96 -13.30 9.11
C ASN A 268 17.68 -13.69 8.36
N SER A 269 16.82 -14.52 8.97
CA SER A 269 15.54 -14.91 8.37
C SER A 269 14.40 -14.29 9.16
N LEU A 270 13.62 -13.45 8.50
CA LEU A 270 12.45 -12.77 9.05
C LEU A 270 11.20 -13.42 8.48
N LYS A 271 10.40 -14.08 9.32
CA LYS A 271 9.07 -14.52 8.92
C LYS A 271 8.13 -13.31 8.96
N ILE A 272 7.71 -12.82 7.80
CA ILE A 272 6.85 -11.64 7.68
C ILE A 272 5.38 -12.05 7.77
N ASP A 273 5.02 -13.18 7.15
CA ASP A 273 3.74 -13.86 7.29
C ASP A 273 3.88 -15.37 6.98
N GLU A 274 2.79 -16.07 6.67
CA GLU A 274 2.82 -17.50 6.33
C GLU A 274 3.34 -17.77 4.93
N GLU A 275 3.17 -16.81 4.02
CA GLU A 275 3.49 -16.91 2.60
C GLU A 275 4.76 -16.12 2.25
N LEU A 276 5.33 -15.36 3.20
CA LEU A 276 6.49 -14.49 2.98
C LEU A 276 7.53 -14.61 4.08
N VAL A 277 8.74 -14.95 3.65
CA VAL A 277 9.97 -14.90 4.45
C VAL A 277 10.97 -13.97 3.78
N VAL A 278 11.58 -13.07 4.54
CA VAL A 278 12.66 -12.20 4.06
C VAL A 278 13.99 -12.67 4.64
N GLN A 279 14.93 -13.05 3.79
CA GLN A 279 16.29 -13.42 4.19
C GLN A 279 17.28 -12.31 3.85
N ILE A 280 18.08 -11.91 4.82
CA ILE A 280 19.10 -10.85 4.69
C ILE A 280 20.48 -11.42 4.99
N TYR A 281 21.44 -11.21 4.09
CA TYR A 281 22.79 -11.74 4.22
C TYR A 281 23.81 -10.91 3.43
N GLY A 282 25.11 -11.17 3.65
CA GLY A 282 26.22 -10.44 3.04
C GLY A 282 26.79 -9.37 3.96
N GLN A 283 28.13 -9.26 3.99
CA GLN A 283 28.88 -8.25 4.75
C GLN A 283 28.45 -8.10 6.22
N GLU A 284 28.17 -9.21 6.90
CA GLU A 284 27.66 -9.28 8.29
C GLU A 284 26.27 -8.65 8.52
N LEU A 285 25.54 -8.26 7.46
CA LEU A 285 24.18 -7.69 7.58
C LEU A 285 23.19 -8.70 8.19
N GLY A 286 23.41 -10.00 8.00
CA GLY A 286 22.63 -11.04 8.67
C GLY A 286 22.80 -11.07 10.20
N LYS A 287 23.86 -10.49 10.75
CA LYS A 287 24.05 -10.34 12.20
C LYS A 287 23.61 -8.97 12.71
N ARG A 288 23.42 -8.01 11.82
CA ARG A 288 23.06 -6.63 12.18
C ARG A 288 21.60 -6.61 12.63
N LYS A 289 21.36 -6.15 13.86
CA LYS A 289 20.01 -6.02 14.42
C LYS A 289 19.17 -5.10 13.51
N ILE A 290 17.95 -5.52 13.21
CA ILE A 290 16.97 -4.73 12.46
C ILE A 290 16.11 -3.98 13.47
N THR A 291 16.03 -2.67 13.29
CA THR A 291 15.28 -1.77 14.19
C THR A 291 13.87 -1.54 13.70
N GLU A 292 13.67 -1.49 12.38
CA GLU A 292 12.36 -1.34 11.76
C GLU A 292 12.22 -2.33 10.60
N VAL A 293 11.15 -3.12 10.64
CA VAL A 293 10.72 -3.99 9.54
C VAL A 293 9.50 -3.32 8.91
N PRO A 294 9.54 -2.95 7.62
CA PRO A 294 8.42 -2.30 6.98
C PRO A 294 7.24 -3.26 6.87
N SER A 295 6.03 -2.72 6.92
CA SER A 295 4.84 -3.51 6.63
C SER A 295 4.84 -3.94 5.16
N ILE A 296 4.97 -5.24 4.94
CA ILE A 296 4.96 -5.85 3.61
C ILE A 296 3.70 -6.72 3.53
N LEU A 297 2.85 -6.41 2.56
CA LEU A 297 1.77 -7.28 2.13
C LEU A 297 2.11 -7.77 0.73
N ILE A 298 2.47 -9.05 0.61
CA ILE A 298 2.68 -9.71 -0.67
C ILE A 298 1.46 -10.56 -0.97
N LEU A 299 0.86 -10.32 -2.13
CA LEU A 299 -0.19 -11.14 -2.71
C LEU A 299 0.37 -11.71 -4.00
N ALA A 300 0.73 -12.99 -3.97
CA ALA A 300 1.36 -13.66 -5.08
C ALA A 300 0.76 -15.06 -5.25
N ASP A 301 0.27 -15.33 -6.46
CA ASP A 301 -0.22 -16.65 -6.83
C ASP A 301 0.92 -17.58 -7.31
N GLU A 302 2.17 -17.12 -7.22
CA GLU A 302 3.37 -17.80 -7.72
C GLU A 302 4.44 -17.92 -6.63
N ASN A 303 5.08 -19.08 -6.59
CA ASN A 303 6.14 -19.39 -5.62
C ASN A 303 7.51 -19.00 -6.17
N GLY A 304 8.38 -18.53 -5.29
CA GLY A 304 9.75 -18.21 -5.67
C GLY A 304 10.36 -17.11 -4.84
N LYS A 305 11.43 -16.49 -5.36
CA LYS A 305 12.10 -15.39 -4.68
C LYS A 305 12.39 -14.22 -5.59
N VAL A 306 12.22 -13.02 -5.02
CA VAL A 306 12.73 -11.76 -5.56
C VAL A 306 13.91 -11.32 -4.71
N THR A 307 15.08 -11.19 -5.32
CA THR A 307 16.33 -10.84 -4.63
C THR A 307 16.74 -9.42 -4.97
N ILE A 308 17.04 -8.62 -3.95
CA ILE A 308 17.48 -7.23 -4.06
C ILE A 308 18.91 -7.12 -3.52
N ASN A 309 19.82 -6.59 -4.34
CA ASN A 309 21.13 -6.11 -3.87
C ASN A 309 20.92 -4.77 -3.18
N PHE A 310 21.45 -4.58 -1.97
CA PHE A 310 21.24 -3.34 -1.22
C PHE A 310 22.49 -2.99 -0.40
N CYS A 311 22.64 -1.70 -0.07
CA CYS A 311 23.70 -1.21 0.82
C CYS A 311 23.10 -0.38 1.96
N VAL A 312 23.69 -0.50 3.15
CA VAL A 312 23.28 0.19 4.39
C VAL A 312 24.45 1.02 4.89
N ASN A 313 24.20 2.28 5.26
CA ASN A 313 25.23 3.14 5.85
C ASN A 313 25.48 2.84 7.35
N LYS A 314 26.43 3.55 7.95
CA LYS A 314 26.72 3.43 9.40
C LYS A 314 25.53 3.81 10.28
N GLU A 315 24.65 4.71 9.83
CA GLU A 315 23.45 5.10 10.57
C GLU A 315 22.38 4.01 10.58
N GLY A 316 22.46 3.03 9.67
CA GLY A 316 21.48 1.94 9.58
C GLY A 316 20.41 2.14 8.52
N ILE A 317 20.60 3.12 7.64
CA ILE A 317 19.65 3.45 6.58
C ILE A 317 20.08 2.79 5.28
N VAL A 318 19.12 2.18 4.58
CA VAL A 318 19.32 1.60 3.25
C VAL A 318 19.54 2.74 2.24
N THR A 319 20.72 2.76 1.61
CA THR A 319 21.16 3.81 0.68
C THR A 319 20.99 3.42 -0.79
N SER A 320 20.99 2.12 -1.09
CA SER A 320 20.75 1.59 -2.44
C SER A 320 19.90 0.32 -2.37
N ALA A 321 19.14 0.08 -3.43
CA ALA A 321 18.36 -1.14 -3.62
C ALA A 321 18.18 -1.39 -5.12
N GLU A 322 18.68 -2.51 -5.61
CA GLU A 322 18.72 -2.88 -7.02
C GLU A 322 18.27 -4.34 -7.22
N PHE A 323 17.46 -4.58 -8.25
CA PHE A 323 16.94 -5.92 -8.51
C PHE A 323 18.05 -6.83 -9.01
N ASN A 324 18.23 -7.98 -8.35
CA ASN A 324 19.17 -9.01 -8.76
C ASN A 324 18.43 -10.12 -9.52
N GLY A 325 18.36 -9.99 -10.84
CA GLY A 325 17.71 -10.97 -11.70
C GLY A 325 18.37 -12.35 -11.71
N SER A 326 19.70 -12.42 -11.50
CA SER A 326 20.43 -13.69 -11.49
C SER A 326 20.14 -14.56 -10.27
N MET A 327 19.77 -13.94 -9.14
CA MET A 327 19.45 -14.60 -7.89
C MET A 327 17.94 -14.68 -7.63
N SER A 328 17.12 -14.19 -8.55
CA SER A 328 15.66 -14.19 -8.45
C SER A 328 15.07 -15.28 -9.32
N THR A 329 14.06 -15.98 -8.82
CA THR A 329 13.24 -16.88 -9.65
C THR A 329 11.99 -16.16 -10.18
N ILE A 330 11.60 -15.06 -9.55
CA ILE A 330 10.46 -14.22 -9.94
C ILE A 330 10.99 -12.92 -10.53
N ALA A 331 10.55 -12.60 -11.75
CA ALA A 331 10.86 -11.33 -12.43
C ALA A 331 9.59 -10.50 -12.71
N LYS A 332 8.44 -10.87 -12.15
CA LYS A 332 7.17 -10.15 -12.33
C LYS A 332 7.32 -8.71 -11.82
N LYS A 333 7.08 -7.74 -12.71
CA LYS A 333 7.35 -6.31 -12.46
C LYS A 333 6.68 -5.78 -11.18
N SER A 334 5.47 -6.22 -10.86
CA SER A 334 4.74 -5.79 -9.65
C SER A 334 5.46 -6.24 -8.37
N LEU A 335 5.90 -7.50 -8.31
CA LEU A 335 6.61 -8.08 -7.17
C LEU A 335 8.02 -7.49 -7.05
N VAL A 336 8.74 -7.32 -8.17
CA VAL A 336 10.05 -6.66 -8.20
C VAL A 336 9.95 -5.22 -7.68
N SER A 337 8.95 -4.46 -8.13
CA SER A 337 8.75 -3.07 -7.67
C SER A 337 8.37 -2.99 -6.20
N LEU A 338 7.56 -3.93 -5.70
CA LEU A 338 7.20 -4.02 -4.29
C LEU A 338 8.43 -4.33 -3.43
N ALA A 339 9.21 -5.34 -3.79
CA ALA A 339 10.44 -5.72 -3.10
C ALA A 339 11.46 -4.57 -3.08
N LEU A 340 11.70 -3.89 -4.20
CA LEU A 340 12.60 -2.73 -4.29
C LEU A 340 12.19 -1.59 -3.36
N ARG A 341 10.89 -1.25 -3.34
CA ARG A 341 10.36 -0.20 -2.47
C ARG A 341 10.49 -0.59 -1.01
N LYS A 342 10.08 -1.81 -0.65
CA LYS A 342 10.10 -2.29 0.73
C LYS A 342 11.52 -2.49 1.26
N ALA A 343 12.46 -2.93 0.43
CA ALA A 343 13.87 -3.05 0.81
C ALA A 343 14.45 -1.71 1.30
N LYS A 344 14.02 -0.57 0.74
CA LYS A 344 14.48 0.77 1.15
C LYS A 344 13.88 1.25 2.48
N GLU A 345 12.79 0.64 2.93
CA GLU A 345 12.09 1.02 4.17
C GLU A 345 12.61 0.25 5.39
N PHE A 346 13.51 -0.72 5.23
CA PHE A 346 14.17 -1.39 6.35
C PHE A 346 15.15 -0.45 7.06
N GLU A 347 15.16 -0.51 8.38
CA GLU A 347 16.17 0.16 9.20
C GLU A 347 16.96 -0.84 10.04
N PHE A 348 18.26 -0.60 10.15
CA PHE A 348 19.20 -1.41 10.89
C PHE A 348 19.75 -0.62 12.08
N ALA A 349 20.21 -1.31 13.12
CA ALA A 349 20.98 -0.69 14.19
C ALA A 349 22.25 -0.03 13.63
N LYS A 350 22.78 0.99 14.29
CA LYS A 350 24.03 1.65 13.85
C LYS A 350 25.18 0.65 13.71
N GLY A 351 25.92 0.78 12.62
CA GLY A 351 27.01 -0.12 12.21
C GLY A 351 28.38 0.51 12.43
N LYS A 352 29.42 -0.31 12.27
CA LYS A 352 30.82 0.13 12.37
C LYS A 352 31.35 0.73 11.06
N TYR A 353 30.82 0.26 9.94
CA TYR A 353 31.32 0.57 8.61
C TYR A 353 30.48 1.66 7.95
N ASP A 354 31.12 2.53 7.17
CA ASP A 354 30.43 3.59 6.42
C ASP A 354 29.44 3.02 5.38
N SER A 355 29.70 1.82 4.86
CA SER A 355 28.79 1.08 3.98
C SER A 355 28.94 -0.43 4.19
N GLN A 356 27.82 -1.14 4.27
CA GLN A 356 27.72 -2.60 4.21
C GLN A 356 26.70 -2.99 3.16
N CYS A 357 27.08 -3.85 2.20
CA CYS A 357 26.25 -4.29 1.11
C CYS A 357 25.97 -5.80 1.17
N GLY A 358 24.77 -6.19 0.77
CA GLY A 358 24.34 -7.57 0.78
C GLY A 358 23.12 -7.81 -0.09
N MET A 359 22.43 -8.90 0.20
CA MET A 359 21.24 -9.33 -0.52
C MET A 359 20.07 -9.50 0.44
N MET A 360 18.90 -9.04 -0.01
CA MET A 360 17.62 -9.25 0.63
C MET A 360 16.76 -10.11 -0.30
N ALA A 361 16.49 -11.35 0.09
CA ALA A 361 15.66 -12.28 -0.67
C ALA A 361 14.25 -12.32 -0.06
N PHE A 362 13.26 -11.85 -0.82
CA PHE A 362 11.84 -11.97 -0.52
C PHE A 362 11.37 -13.32 -1.05
N ILE A 363 11.25 -14.31 -0.17
CA ILE A 363 10.88 -15.70 -0.47
C ILE A 363 9.38 -15.84 -0.26
N ILE A 364 8.68 -16.17 -1.35
CA ILE A 364 7.25 -16.36 -1.41
C ILE A 364 6.97 -17.87 -1.41
N GLU A 365 6.32 -18.33 -0.36
CA GLU A 365 5.94 -19.73 -0.11
C GLU A 365 4.42 -19.90 -0.26
N PRO A 366 3.94 -21.07 -0.72
CA PRO A 366 2.50 -21.31 -0.88
C PRO A 366 1.81 -21.49 0.48
N SER A 367 0.53 -21.10 0.55
CA SER A 367 -0.37 -21.40 1.68
C SER A 367 -1.07 -22.74 1.67
#